data_AF-A0A845MWA3-F1
#
_entry.id   AF-A0A845MWA3-F1
#
_cell.length_a   1.000
_cell.length_b   1.000
_cell.length_c   1.000
_cell.angle_alpha   90.00
_cell.angle_beta   90.00
_cell.angle_gamma   90.00
#
_symmetry.space_group_name_H-M   'P 1'
#
loop_
_entity.id
_entity.type
_entity.pdbx_description
1 polymer ?
#
loop_
_entity_poly.entity_id
_entity_poly.type
_entity_poly.pdbx_seq_one_letter_code
_entity_poly.pdbx_strand_id
1 'polypeptide(L)'
;MTITLRYSLACLVTLMTASCGGGSSSSGGAVTETTNSSAPSRAWFYDADGAQVARMQFQYPDELTINVQLDSVGPDRVWDTGDDTSHPYLQCQYMSASTPLLRYPDLYFHGMAGSPTGATGLAVLGLSNNGPMKCPVRDGRRLQQESGYVTGLFMYGFDSGYSYLINAELEHFGGTATEVIDYEFVGLDATVAEILALSEFTTTNIDLEAVDEPDLPAIVDHTQTNTVIFDAEQRPLSIDLAADSSWTAVLDEYCMDAHPIAVSIKLLRGCSSAHQTRSYRYLDDSVEEDSQRYNGSTSADLYTNTATRLADRVIVHPGAADAGPESGSYYYSYLFNASEQVTAMVRSSYGEDGIWGTEDDQHETLDSYHYDHNGRLSEVGDPGSIALRYSYYDDGKLKQVDDVASDSNVPWERTLVSYRQGAPAKITVQKRKGDENEGYELQTRIVMEFAPSEENWPELFSPVPLFPEYRTPPSIDDLMRFQPIR
;
A
#
# COMPACT_ATOMS: atom_id res chain seq x y z
N MET A 1 9.65 45.54 -24.37
CA MET A 1 10.86 44.92 -23.78
C MET A 1 10.36 44.11 -22.59
N THR A 2 10.65 42.82 -22.66
CA THR A 2 10.06 41.64 -22.01
C THR A 2 9.89 41.70 -20.49
N ILE A 3 8.69 41.34 -20.03
CA ILE A 3 8.31 40.90 -18.68
C ILE A 3 8.11 39.39 -18.78
N THR A 4 8.80 38.61 -17.95
CA THR A 4 8.71 37.14 -17.87
C THR A 4 7.82 36.74 -16.71
N LEU A 5 6.65 36.18 -17.01
CA LEU A 5 5.78 35.43 -16.09
C LEU A 5 6.17 33.94 -16.17
N ARG A 6 6.48 33.34 -15.01
CA ARG A 6 6.65 31.89 -14.84
C ARG A 6 5.29 31.29 -14.46
N TYR A 7 4.81 30.34 -15.24
CA TYR A 7 3.74 29.42 -14.87
C TYR A 7 4.31 28.00 -15.04
N SER A 8 4.38 27.26 -13.94
CA SER A 8 4.76 25.84 -13.90
C SER A 8 3.54 24.98 -14.20
N LEU A 9 3.71 24.03 -15.11
CA LEU A 9 2.70 23.16 -15.69
C LEU A 9 2.70 21.84 -14.90
N ALA A 10 1.63 21.55 -14.14
CA ALA A 10 1.33 20.21 -13.65
C ALA A 10 0.29 19.59 -14.61
N CYS A 11 0.63 18.44 -15.21
CA CYS A 11 -0.21 17.75 -16.18
C CYS A 11 -1.45 17.16 -15.48
N LEU A 12 -2.62 17.59 -15.94
CA LEU A 12 -3.94 17.24 -15.47
C LEU A 12 -4.56 16.21 -16.43
N VAL A 13 -5.01 15.08 -15.88
CA VAL A 13 -5.96 14.16 -16.51
C VAL A 13 -7.36 14.71 -16.18
N THR A 14 -8.12 15.30 -17.11
CA THR A 14 -9.26 14.62 -17.76
C THR A 14 -9.97 15.50 -18.84
N LEU A 15 -10.19 14.88 -20.01
CA LEU A 15 -11.30 14.92 -20.99
C LEU A 15 -12.01 16.23 -21.50
N MET A 16 -11.98 16.36 -22.85
CA MET A 16 -13.05 16.71 -23.84
C MET A 16 -13.63 18.14 -23.99
N THR A 17 -13.35 18.78 -25.14
CA THR A 17 -14.27 19.10 -26.27
C THR A 17 -13.76 20.27 -27.16
N ALA A 18 -14.30 20.37 -28.38
CA ALA A 18 -13.63 20.85 -29.61
C ALA A 18 -13.91 22.30 -30.07
N SER A 19 -13.06 22.84 -30.97
CA SER A 19 -13.39 23.12 -32.40
C SER A 19 -12.60 24.29 -33.03
N CYS A 20 -12.11 24.12 -34.27
CA CYS A 20 -12.77 24.71 -35.45
C CYS A 20 -12.19 24.23 -36.82
N GLY A 21 -13.11 23.80 -37.69
CA GLY A 21 -13.03 23.78 -39.16
C GLY A 21 -13.12 22.38 -39.79
N GLY A 22 -14.20 21.91 -40.43
CA GLY A 22 -15.51 22.45 -40.78
C GLY A 22 -16.25 21.45 -41.70
N GLY A 23 -17.59 21.39 -41.67
CA GLY A 23 -18.37 20.59 -42.64
C GLY A 23 -19.77 20.13 -42.19
N SER A 24 -20.77 21.00 -42.39
CA SER A 24 -22.23 20.82 -42.61
C SER A 24 -23.05 19.60 -42.08
N SER A 25 -24.12 20.01 -41.38
CA SER A 25 -25.54 19.56 -41.43
C SER A 25 -26.09 18.37 -40.60
N SER A 26 -26.98 18.75 -39.68
CA SER A 26 -28.34 18.23 -39.37
C SER A 26 -28.58 17.30 -38.17
N SER A 27 -29.48 17.81 -37.32
CA SER A 27 -30.45 17.16 -36.40
C SER A 27 -29.98 16.25 -35.26
N GLY A 28 -30.13 16.78 -34.03
CA GLY A 28 -31.05 16.21 -33.03
C GLY A 28 -30.59 14.98 -32.24
N GLY A 29 -30.08 15.21 -31.03
CA GLY A 29 -29.95 14.20 -29.99
C GLY A 29 -29.04 14.68 -28.88
N ALA A 30 -29.58 15.00 -27.70
CA ALA A 30 -28.79 15.26 -26.51
C ALA A 30 -28.07 13.95 -26.14
N VAL A 31 -26.78 13.87 -26.47
CA VAL A 31 -25.89 12.82 -25.97
C VAL A 31 -25.49 13.25 -24.56
N THR A 32 -26.11 12.64 -23.55
CA THR A 32 -25.57 12.62 -22.18
C THR A 32 -24.13 12.10 -22.27
N GLU A 33 -23.16 12.89 -21.85
CA GLU A 33 -21.80 12.40 -21.61
C GLU A 33 -21.90 11.24 -20.61
N THR A 34 -21.75 10.01 -21.11
CA THR A 34 -21.61 8.83 -20.26
C THR A 34 -20.29 8.97 -19.50
N THR A 35 -20.37 9.10 -18.19
CA THR A 35 -19.21 9.00 -17.30
C THR A 35 -18.51 7.66 -17.58
N ASN A 36 -17.23 7.71 -17.98
CA ASN A 36 -16.40 6.52 -18.24
C ASN A 36 -15.91 5.87 -16.93
N SER A 37 -16.78 5.81 -15.92
CA SER A 37 -16.45 5.38 -14.57
C SER A 37 -17.21 4.10 -14.23
N SER A 38 -16.59 3.23 -13.45
CA SER A 38 -17.21 2.00 -12.98
C SER A 38 -16.77 1.68 -11.56
N ALA A 39 -17.65 0.99 -10.84
CA ALA A 39 -17.39 0.54 -9.48
C ALA A 39 -17.63 -0.96 -9.38
N PRO A 40 -16.93 -1.67 -8.47
CA PRO A 40 -17.21 -3.06 -8.16
C PRO A 40 -18.70 -3.25 -7.86
N SER A 41 -19.27 -4.31 -8.40
CA SER A 41 -20.68 -4.66 -8.21
C SER A 41 -20.82 -6.03 -7.56
N ARG A 42 -19.97 -6.98 -7.96
CA ARG A 42 -19.92 -8.35 -7.44
C ARG A 42 -18.50 -8.89 -7.48
N ALA A 43 -18.20 -9.82 -6.58
CA ALA A 43 -17.04 -10.69 -6.72
C ALA A 43 -17.38 -12.14 -6.38
N TRP A 44 -16.68 -13.09 -7.00
CA TRP A 44 -16.78 -14.52 -6.73
C TRP A 44 -15.39 -15.07 -6.46
N PHE A 45 -15.33 -15.98 -5.48
CA PHE A 45 -14.10 -16.61 -5.02
C PHE A 45 -14.20 -18.12 -5.20
N TYR A 46 -13.12 -18.72 -5.70
CA TYR A 46 -13.07 -20.13 -6.05
C TYR A 46 -11.91 -20.83 -5.35
N ASP A 47 -12.16 -22.04 -4.84
CA ASP A 47 -11.15 -22.89 -4.22
C ASP A 47 -10.20 -23.53 -5.25
N ALA A 48 -9.24 -24.33 -4.75
CA ALA A 48 -8.22 -25.06 -5.52
C ALA A 48 -8.80 -25.89 -6.68
N ASP A 49 -10.01 -26.38 -6.54
CA ASP A 49 -10.70 -27.29 -7.46
C ASP A 49 -11.69 -26.55 -8.39
N GLY A 50 -11.83 -25.23 -8.21
CA GLY A 50 -12.70 -24.38 -9.02
C GLY A 50 -14.15 -24.33 -8.53
N ALA A 51 -14.44 -24.84 -7.34
CA ALA A 51 -15.74 -24.68 -6.72
C ALA A 51 -15.85 -23.27 -6.12
N GLN A 52 -17.01 -22.64 -6.29
CA GLN A 52 -17.27 -21.31 -5.72
C GLN A 52 -17.47 -21.44 -4.21
N VAL A 53 -16.64 -20.75 -3.43
CA VAL A 53 -16.65 -20.79 -1.96
C VAL A 53 -17.17 -19.53 -1.30
N ALA A 54 -17.10 -18.39 -1.99
CA ALA A 54 -17.64 -17.14 -1.49
C ALA A 54 -18.13 -16.22 -2.61
N ARG A 55 -18.95 -15.23 -2.24
CA ARG A 55 -19.35 -14.12 -3.10
C ARG A 55 -19.43 -12.81 -2.32
N MET A 56 -19.06 -11.72 -2.95
CA MET A 56 -19.28 -10.37 -2.44
C MET A 56 -20.32 -9.63 -3.25
N GLN A 57 -21.17 -8.86 -2.58
CA GLN A 57 -22.12 -7.93 -3.18
C GLN A 57 -21.82 -6.51 -2.70
N PHE A 58 -21.58 -5.63 -3.66
CA PHE A 58 -21.31 -4.21 -3.40
C PHE A 58 -22.60 -3.41 -3.51
N GLN A 59 -22.77 -2.45 -2.62
CA GLN A 59 -23.91 -1.55 -2.55
C GLN A 59 -23.40 -0.13 -2.29
N TYR A 60 -24.00 0.82 -3.02
CA TYR A 60 -23.72 2.25 -2.90
C TYR A 60 -25.05 2.96 -2.64
N PRO A 61 -25.55 2.94 -1.38
CA PRO A 61 -26.89 3.47 -1.06
C PRO A 61 -27.04 4.95 -1.39
N ASP A 62 -25.95 5.69 -1.23
CA ASP A 62 -25.85 7.12 -1.49
C ASP A 62 -24.40 7.49 -1.81
N GLU A 63 -24.17 8.79 -2.02
CA GLU A 63 -22.88 9.31 -2.40
C GLU A 63 -21.84 9.29 -1.27
N LEU A 64 -22.21 8.98 -0.03
CA LEU A 64 -21.33 9.01 1.14
C LEU A 64 -21.15 7.63 1.77
N THR A 65 -21.75 6.58 1.20
CA THR A 65 -21.78 5.26 1.82
C THR A 65 -21.38 4.17 0.83
N ILE A 66 -20.49 3.28 1.27
CA ILE A 66 -20.19 2.02 0.58
C ILE A 66 -20.48 0.89 1.55
N ASN A 67 -21.26 -0.10 1.15
CA ASN A 67 -21.48 -1.32 1.91
C ASN A 67 -21.12 -2.53 1.04
N VAL A 68 -20.36 -3.46 1.61
CA VAL A 68 -19.97 -4.71 0.96
C VAL A 68 -20.39 -5.87 1.85
N GLN A 69 -21.23 -6.75 1.33
CA GLN A 69 -21.61 -7.99 1.99
C GLN A 69 -20.78 -9.14 1.45
N LEU A 70 -20.24 -9.99 2.33
CA LEU A 70 -19.59 -11.26 1.99
C LEU A 70 -20.48 -12.41 2.44
N ASP A 71 -20.87 -13.26 1.49
CA ASP A 71 -21.47 -14.56 1.76
C ASP A 71 -20.45 -15.66 1.48
N SER A 72 -20.36 -16.63 2.36
CA SER A 72 -19.48 -17.79 2.21
C SER A 72 -20.27 -19.08 2.40
N VAL A 73 -19.95 -20.08 1.58
CA VAL A 73 -20.56 -21.40 1.69
C VAL A 73 -20.17 -22.06 3.01
N GLY A 74 -21.12 -22.75 3.64
CA GLY A 74 -20.87 -23.50 4.85
C GLY A 74 -19.92 -24.69 4.66
N PRO A 75 -19.53 -25.38 5.76
CA PRO A 75 -18.69 -26.57 5.71
C PRO A 75 -19.16 -27.69 4.77
N ASP A 76 -20.47 -27.77 4.49
CA ASP A 76 -21.01 -28.76 3.56
C ASP A 76 -20.73 -28.47 2.07
N ARG A 77 -20.21 -27.26 1.76
CA ARG A 77 -19.91 -26.76 0.42
C ARG A 77 -21.11 -26.69 -0.52
N VAL A 78 -22.32 -26.58 0.03
CA VAL A 78 -23.56 -26.42 -0.73
C VAL A 78 -24.17 -25.06 -0.39
N TRP A 79 -24.45 -24.25 -1.41
CA TRP A 79 -25.09 -22.95 -1.23
C TRP A 79 -26.57 -23.08 -0.83
N ASP A 80 -27.05 -22.05 -0.15
CA ASP A 80 -28.42 -21.85 0.33
C ASP A 80 -28.84 -22.87 1.41
N THR A 81 -27.87 -23.29 2.24
CA THR A 81 -28.05 -24.17 3.40
C THR A 81 -27.96 -23.38 4.72
N GLY A 82 -28.25 -24.05 5.84
CA GLY A 82 -28.32 -23.40 7.15
C GLY A 82 -26.96 -23.05 7.77
N ASP A 83 -25.87 -23.58 7.22
CA ASP A 83 -24.49 -23.36 7.66
C ASP A 83 -23.73 -22.32 6.83
N ASP A 84 -24.35 -21.77 5.79
CA ASP A 84 -23.84 -20.60 5.06
C ASP A 84 -23.70 -19.40 6.01
N THR A 85 -22.64 -18.62 5.79
CA THR A 85 -22.33 -17.45 6.61
C THR A 85 -22.45 -16.17 5.80
N SER A 86 -22.84 -15.08 6.46
CA SER A 86 -22.98 -13.76 5.84
C SER A 86 -22.47 -12.70 6.79
N HIS A 87 -21.49 -11.91 6.33
CA HIS A 87 -20.82 -10.89 7.14
C HIS A 87 -20.74 -9.54 6.39
N PRO A 88 -20.94 -8.41 7.10
CA PRO A 88 -20.59 -7.10 6.54
C PRO A 88 -19.07 -7.05 6.37
N TYR A 89 -18.59 -7.12 5.13
CA TYR A 89 -17.17 -7.21 4.81
C TYR A 89 -16.45 -5.87 4.89
N LEU A 90 -17.12 -4.82 4.40
CA LEU A 90 -16.62 -3.46 4.41
C LEU A 90 -17.79 -2.49 4.45
N GLN A 91 -17.72 -1.52 5.34
CA GLN A 91 -18.59 -0.37 5.39
C GLN A 91 -17.75 0.90 5.46
N CYS A 92 -17.95 1.80 4.50
CA CYS A 92 -17.30 3.09 4.43
C CYS A 92 -18.34 4.18 4.62
N GLN A 93 -18.12 5.08 5.58
CA GLN A 93 -18.92 6.29 5.74
C GLN A 93 -18.04 7.51 5.51
N TYR A 94 -18.47 8.34 4.57
CA TYR A 94 -17.79 9.57 4.20
C TYR A 94 -18.60 10.78 4.64
N MET A 95 -17.91 11.92 4.68
CA MET A 95 -18.52 13.24 4.72
C MET A 95 -17.98 14.11 3.58
N SER A 96 -18.74 15.11 3.17
CA SER A 96 -18.26 16.10 2.20
C SER A 96 -17.12 16.93 2.82
N ALA A 97 -16.00 17.03 2.14
CA ALA A 97 -14.84 17.80 2.58
C ALA A 97 -14.04 18.31 1.37
N SER A 98 -13.64 19.58 1.38
CA SER A 98 -12.85 20.16 0.28
C SER A 98 -11.42 19.65 0.21
N THR A 99 -10.90 19.11 1.31
CA THR A 99 -9.58 18.51 1.39
C THR A 99 -9.74 17.01 1.67
N PRO A 100 -9.18 16.13 0.83
CA PRO A 100 -9.11 14.71 1.14
C PRO A 100 -8.27 14.49 2.41
N LEU A 101 -8.44 13.31 2.99
CA LEU A 101 -7.84 12.86 4.26
C LEU A 101 -6.33 13.11 4.37
N LEU A 102 -5.87 13.31 5.61
CA LEU A 102 -4.45 13.28 5.99
C LEU A 102 -4.08 11.88 6.51
N ARG A 103 -4.49 10.83 5.78
CA ARG A 103 -4.17 9.45 6.18
C ARG A 103 -2.71 9.15 5.92
N TYR A 104 -1.87 9.26 6.95
CA TYR A 104 -0.50 8.77 6.90
C TYR A 104 -0.44 7.28 7.19
N PRO A 105 0.67 6.59 6.81
CA PRO A 105 0.93 5.24 7.26
C PRO A 105 0.70 5.10 8.76
N ASP A 106 -0.01 4.04 9.12
CA ASP A 106 -0.24 3.68 10.50
C ASP A 106 1.09 3.28 11.14
N LEU A 107 1.55 3.99 12.16
CA LEU A 107 2.86 3.76 12.78
C LEU A 107 2.92 2.41 13.50
N TYR A 108 1.79 1.93 14.02
CA TYR A 108 1.71 0.64 14.69
C TYR A 108 1.96 -0.48 13.69
N PHE A 109 1.29 -0.48 12.55
CA PHE A 109 1.50 -1.47 11.48
C PHE A 109 2.84 -1.27 10.76
N HIS A 110 3.27 -0.02 10.59
CA HIS A 110 4.56 0.28 10.00
C HIS A 110 5.72 -0.23 10.87
N GLY A 111 5.59 -0.15 12.20
CA GLY A 111 6.52 -0.71 13.16
C GLY A 111 6.61 -2.24 13.13
N MET A 112 5.49 -2.92 12.85
CA MET A 112 5.49 -4.36 12.59
C MET A 112 6.18 -4.69 11.26
N ALA A 113 5.82 -3.98 10.19
CA ALA A 113 6.39 -4.21 8.87
C ALA A 113 7.91 -3.99 8.82
N GLY A 114 8.45 -3.11 9.67
CA GLY A 114 9.88 -2.88 9.82
C GLY A 114 10.63 -3.97 10.61
N SER A 115 9.92 -4.89 11.26
CA SER A 115 10.50 -6.05 11.94
C SER A 115 10.47 -7.27 11.00
N PRO A 116 11.53 -8.12 11.00
CA PRO A 116 11.52 -9.36 10.25
C PRO A 116 10.33 -10.27 10.58
N THR A 117 10.04 -10.47 11.88
CA THR A 117 8.95 -11.34 12.32
C THR A 117 7.59 -10.65 12.23
N GLY A 118 7.55 -9.34 12.44
CA GLY A 118 6.35 -8.52 12.29
C GLY A 118 5.81 -8.47 10.87
N ALA A 119 6.67 -8.33 9.87
CA ALA A 119 6.28 -8.33 8.47
C ALA A 119 5.58 -9.64 8.08
N THR A 120 6.12 -10.78 8.52
CA THR A 120 5.47 -12.08 8.33
C THR A 120 4.18 -12.18 9.14
N GLY A 121 4.16 -11.65 10.37
CA GLY A 121 2.94 -11.57 11.18
C GLY A 121 1.80 -10.81 10.49
N LEU A 122 2.10 -9.66 9.86
CA LEU A 122 1.14 -8.93 9.05
C LEU A 122 0.62 -9.76 7.88
N ALA A 123 1.51 -10.45 7.16
CA ALA A 123 1.12 -11.31 6.04
C ALA A 123 0.20 -12.46 6.48
N VAL A 124 0.51 -13.13 7.60
CA VAL A 124 -0.34 -14.17 8.20
C VAL A 124 -1.70 -13.59 8.60
N LEU A 125 -1.72 -12.36 9.11
CA LEU A 125 -2.93 -11.65 9.53
C LEU A 125 -3.70 -10.97 8.37
N GLY A 126 -3.24 -11.13 7.12
CA GLY A 126 -3.85 -10.51 5.94
C GLY A 126 -3.83 -8.98 5.98
N LEU A 127 -2.83 -8.41 6.62
CA LEU A 127 -2.64 -6.98 6.81
C LEU A 127 -1.46 -6.45 6.01
N SER A 128 -1.55 -5.17 5.65
CA SER A 128 -0.45 -4.42 5.04
C SER A 128 0.26 -3.56 6.09
N ASN A 129 1.37 -2.93 5.68
CA ASN A 129 2.04 -1.89 6.46
C ASN A 129 1.19 -0.62 6.68
N ASN A 130 0.10 -0.47 5.92
CA ASN A 130 -0.85 0.63 6.04
C ASN A 130 -2.07 0.24 6.90
N GLY A 131 -2.06 -0.94 7.52
CA GLY A 131 -3.16 -1.46 8.33
C GLY A 131 -4.29 -2.10 7.52
N PRO A 132 -5.48 -2.27 8.12
CA PRO A 132 -6.62 -2.95 7.51
C PRO A 132 -7.45 -2.05 6.58
N MET A 133 -6.99 -0.85 6.25
CA MET A 133 -7.77 0.12 5.47
C MET A 133 -8.09 -0.40 4.07
N LYS A 134 -9.37 -0.40 3.70
CA LYS A 134 -9.89 -0.88 2.41
C LYS A 134 -10.76 0.14 1.70
N CYS A 135 -11.24 1.18 2.39
CA CYS A 135 -12.09 2.19 1.76
C CYS A 135 -11.28 3.07 0.78
N PRO A 136 -11.80 3.32 -0.43
CA PRO A 136 -11.08 4.09 -1.43
C PRO A 136 -11.07 5.59 -1.10
N VAL A 137 -10.07 6.30 -1.58
CA VAL A 137 -10.08 7.77 -1.60
C VAL A 137 -11.13 8.26 -2.61
N ARG A 138 -11.83 9.35 -2.25
CA ARG A 138 -12.90 9.95 -3.07
C ARG A 138 -12.77 11.46 -3.10
N ASP A 139 -12.78 12.02 -4.30
CA ASP A 139 -12.68 13.46 -4.51
C ASP A 139 -13.79 14.22 -3.79
N GLY A 140 -13.41 15.29 -3.08
CA GLY A 140 -14.36 16.12 -2.33
C GLY A 140 -15.00 15.43 -1.13
N ARG A 141 -14.47 14.27 -0.70
CA ARG A 141 -14.98 13.49 0.43
C ARG A 141 -13.86 13.04 1.36
N ARG A 142 -14.23 12.89 2.63
CA ARG A 142 -13.36 12.43 3.70
C ARG A 142 -13.97 11.22 4.36
N LEU A 143 -13.21 10.14 4.51
CA LEU A 143 -13.67 8.96 5.24
C LEU A 143 -13.76 9.29 6.73
N GLN A 144 -14.97 9.25 7.28
CA GLN A 144 -15.22 9.46 8.69
C GLN A 144 -15.11 8.16 9.48
N GLN A 145 -15.58 7.07 8.88
CA GLN A 145 -15.62 5.77 9.52
C GLN A 145 -15.40 4.67 8.49
N GLU A 146 -14.61 3.68 8.87
CA GLU A 146 -14.48 2.42 8.16
C GLU A 146 -14.69 1.28 9.14
N SER A 147 -15.56 0.33 8.82
CA SER A 147 -15.59 -0.95 9.52
C SER A 147 -15.47 -2.08 8.52
N GLY A 148 -14.89 -3.18 8.93
CA GLY A 148 -14.73 -4.31 8.04
C GLY A 148 -14.48 -5.62 8.76
N TYR A 149 -14.52 -6.67 7.96
CA TYR A 149 -14.24 -8.03 8.39
C TYR A 149 -13.07 -8.58 7.60
N VAL A 150 -12.13 -9.21 8.30
CA VAL A 150 -11.00 -9.92 7.75
C VAL A 150 -11.24 -11.41 7.95
N THR A 151 -10.96 -12.21 6.93
CA THR A 151 -11.33 -13.62 6.87
C THR A 151 -10.20 -14.44 6.26
N GLY A 152 -10.07 -15.69 6.74
CA GLY A 152 -9.14 -16.69 6.24
C GLY A 152 -9.20 -16.95 4.73
N LEU A 153 -10.28 -16.57 4.04
CA LEU A 153 -10.34 -16.62 2.57
C LEU A 153 -9.21 -15.85 1.88
N PHE A 154 -8.64 -14.84 2.56
CA PHE A 154 -7.56 -13.99 2.05
C PHE A 154 -6.26 -14.12 2.85
N MET A 155 -6.21 -14.99 3.86
CA MET A 155 -5.07 -15.13 4.76
C MET A 155 -4.41 -16.50 4.53
N TYR A 156 -3.07 -16.53 4.47
CA TYR A 156 -2.35 -17.79 4.40
C TYR A 156 -2.21 -18.40 5.80
N GLY A 157 -2.72 -19.62 6.01
CA GLY A 157 -2.49 -20.40 7.23
C GLY A 157 -3.27 -19.96 8.47
N PHE A 158 -4.23 -19.05 8.34
CA PHE A 158 -5.05 -18.56 9.45
C PHE A 158 -6.54 -18.78 9.17
N ASP A 159 -7.14 -19.75 9.88
CA ASP A 159 -8.55 -20.13 9.70
C ASP A 159 -9.54 -19.23 10.47
N SER A 160 -9.05 -18.25 11.22
CA SER A 160 -9.90 -17.32 11.97
C SER A 160 -10.07 -15.98 11.26
N GLY A 161 -11.07 -15.22 11.70
CA GLY A 161 -11.37 -13.90 11.15
C GLY A 161 -11.71 -12.93 12.27
N TYR A 162 -11.48 -11.64 12.03
CA TYR A 162 -11.70 -10.58 13.00
C TYR A 162 -12.41 -9.40 12.34
N SER A 163 -13.07 -8.59 13.15
CA SER A 163 -13.66 -7.33 12.71
C SER A 163 -12.80 -6.17 13.16
N TYR A 164 -12.85 -5.07 12.41
CA TYR A 164 -12.20 -3.83 12.78
C TYR A 164 -13.13 -2.63 12.58
N LEU A 165 -12.90 -1.58 13.35
CA LEU A 165 -13.54 -0.27 13.23
C LEU A 165 -12.47 0.82 13.30
N ILE A 166 -12.51 1.73 12.35
CA ILE A 166 -11.66 2.91 12.26
C ILE A 166 -12.56 4.13 12.29
N ASN A 167 -12.35 5.04 13.23
CA ASN A 167 -13.01 6.34 13.27
C ASN A 167 -11.99 7.44 13.05
N ALA A 168 -12.30 8.42 12.20
CA ALA A 168 -11.42 9.53 11.91
C ALA A 168 -12.09 10.87 12.21
N GLU A 169 -11.53 11.60 13.18
CA GLU A 169 -11.96 12.94 13.55
C GLU A 169 -10.91 13.96 13.10
N LEU A 170 -11.35 15.05 12.47
CA LEU A 170 -10.46 16.11 12.01
C LEU A 170 -10.78 17.39 12.76
N GLU A 171 -9.74 17.95 13.36
CA GLU A 171 -9.76 19.30 13.91
C GLU A 171 -8.86 20.20 13.06
N HIS A 172 -9.42 21.31 12.57
CA HIS A 172 -8.66 22.29 11.79
C HIS A 172 -8.45 23.57 12.59
N PHE A 173 -7.19 24.00 12.69
CA PHE A 173 -6.80 25.25 13.32
C PHE A 173 -5.76 25.95 12.45
N GLY A 174 -6.10 27.15 11.94
CA GLY A 174 -5.40 27.84 10.84
C GLY A 174 -3.88 27.65 10.76
N GLY A 175 -3.43 27.00 9.67
CA GLY A 175 -2.03 26.67 9.39
C GLY A 175 -1.60 25.25 9.81
N THR A 176 -2.44 24.58 10.61
CA THR A 176 -2.23 23.23 11.11
C THR A 176 -3.49 22.40 10.89
N ALA A 177 -3.31 21.13 10.53
CA ALA A 177 -4.39 20.17 10.43
C ALA A 177 -4.07 18.95 11.30
N THR A 178 -5.00 18.59 12.19
CA THR A 178 -4.84 17.46 13.09
C THR A 178 -5.98 16.46 12.86
N GLU A 179 -5.61 15.23 12.53
CA GLU A 179 -6.52 14.10 12.38
C GLU A 179 -6.24 13.07 13.47
N VAL A 180 -7.28 12.65 14.20
CA VAL A 180 -7.22 11.58 15.20
C VAL A 180 -7.93 10.37 14.61
N ILE A 181 -7.25 9.23 14.60
CA ILE A 181 -7.72 7.98 14.03
C ILE A 181 -7.74 6.93 15.14
N ASP A 182 -8.93 6.44 15.47
CA ASP A 182 -9.11 5.39 16.47
C ASP A 182 -9.32 4.04 15.79
N TYR A 183 -8.54 3.04 16.18
CA TYR A 183 -8.60 1.67 15.69
C TYR A 183 -9.11 0.75 16.80
N GLU A 184 -10.16 0.01 16.50
CA GLU A 184 -10.75 -1.00 17.37
C GLU A 184 -10.79 -2.36 16.65
N PHE A 185 -10.36 -3.43 17.32
CA PHE A 185 -10.32 -4.79 16.80
C PHE A 185 -11.16 -5.73 17.67
N VAL A 186 -11.96 -6.59 17.04
CA VAL A 186 -12.83 -7.55 17.74
C VAL A 186 -12.64 -8.95 17.17
N GLY A 187 -12.39 -9.92 18.06
CA GLY A 187 -12.22 -11.34 17.72
C GLY A 187 -10.82 -11.71 17.25
N LEU A 188 -9.84 -10.80 17.42
CA LEU A 188 -8.43 -11.08 17.17
C LEU A 188 -7.70 -11.30 18.50
N ASP A 189 -7.74 -12.54 19.00
CA ASP A 189 -7.11 -12.92 20.28
C ASP A 189 -5.70 -13.53 20.09
N ALA A 190 -5.11 -13.38 18.90
CA ALA A 190 -3.84 -14.00 18.55
C ALA A 190 -2.69 -13.41 19.38
N THR A 191 -1.88 -14.26 20.01
CA THR A 191 -0.71 -13.80 20.76
C THR A 191 0.53 -13.70 19.89
N VAL A 192 1.54 -12.98 20.37
CA VAL A 192 2.87 -12.91 19.73
C VAL A 192 3.43 -14.32 19.48
N ALA A 193 3.35 -15.22 20.46
CA ALA A 193 3.85 -16.58 20.34
C ALA A 193 3.12 -17.40 19.28
N GLU A 194 1.79 -17.25 19.17
CA GLU A 194 1.00 -17.95 18.16
C GLU A 194 1.33 -17.50 16.74
N ILE A 195 1.48 -16.20 16.52
CA ILE A 195 1.89 -15.67 15.21
C ILE A 195 3.31 -16.12 14.86
N LEU A 196 4.23 -16.11 15.81
CA LEU A 196 5.59 -16.63 15.61
C LEU A 196 5.59 -18.12 15.25
N ALA A 197 4.76 -18.93 15.91
CA ALA A 197 4.64 -20.36 15.62
C ALA A 197 4.11 -20.65 14.20
N LEU A 198 3.20 -19.81 13.69
CA LEU A 198 2.64 -19.93 12.34
C LEU A 198 3.61 -19.48 11.25
N SER A 199 4.52 -18.56 11.59
CA SER A 199 5.38 -17.87 10.63
C SER A 199 6.60 -18.66 10.13
N GLU A 200 6.72 -19.97 10.42
CA GLU A 200 7.87 -20.84 10.06
C GLU A 200 9.27 -20.28 10.41
N PHE A 201 9.38 -19.30 11.31
CA PHE A 201 10.66 -18.74 11.78
C PHE A 201 11.55 -19.74 12.53
N THR A 202 11.06 -20.96 12.76
CA THR A 202 11.79 -22.10 13.34
C THR A 202 12.99 -22.56 12.50
N THR A 203 13.16 -22.09 11.26
CA THR A 203 14.29 -22.43 10.39
C THR A 203 15.50 -21.50 10.53
N THR A 204 15.31 -20.28 11.02
CA THR A 204 16.40 -19.44 11.53
C THR A 204 16.63 -19.80 12.99
N ASN A 205 17.88 -19.99 13.44
CA ASN A 205 18.28 -20.35 14.81
C ASN A 205 17.91 -19.27 15.87
N ILE A 206 16.69 -18.75 15.86
CA ILE A 206 16.14 -17.85 16.85
C ILE A 206 15.55 -18.77 17.92
N ASP A 207 16.13 -18.71 19.12
CA ASP A 207 15.63 -19.45 20.28
C ASP A 207 14.29 -18.86 20.73
N LEU A 208 13.21 -19.42 20.17
CA LEU A 208 11.83 -19.04 20.47
C LEU A 208 11.39 -19.48 21.89
N GLU A 209 12.16 -20.31 22.61
CA GLU A 209 11.86 -20.65 24.01
C GLU A 209 12.01 -19.46 24.97
N ALA A 210 12.57 -18.33 24.47
CA ALA A 210 12.82 -17.11 25.22
C ALA A 210 12.09 -15.88 24.66
N VAL A 211 10.88 -16.03 24.08
CA VAL A 211 10.01 -14.87 23.85
C VAL A 211 9.76 -14.22 25.22
N ASP A 212 10.09 -12.95 25.35
CA ASP A 212 10.09 -12.30 26.67
C ASP A 212 8.65 -12.12 27.19
N GLU A 213 7.67 -12.00 26.30
CA GLU A 213 6.25 -11.80 26.61
C GLU A 213 5.33 -12.56 25.61
N PRO A 214 5.25 -13.90 25.70
CA PRO A 214 4.59 -14.74 24.70
C PRO A 214 3.07 -14.57 24.66
N ASP A 215 2.47 -14.14 25.77
CA ASP A 215 1.02 -14.01 25.95
C ASP A 215 0.49 -12.63 25.54
N LEU A 216 1.36 -11.71 25.07
CA LEU A 216 0.90 -10.40 24.63
C LEU A 216 0.10 -10.49 23.33
N PRO A 217 -0.97 -9.68 23.20
CA PRO A 217 -1.79 -9.64 21.99
C PRO A 217 -0.97 -9.11 20.80
N ALA A 218 -0.99 -9.84 19.68
CA ALA A 218 -0.23 -9.48 18.48
C ALA A 218 -0.72 -8.16 17.86
N ILE A 219 -2.00 -7.84 18.00
CA ILE A 219 -2.63 -6.59 17.58
C ILE A 219 -3.47 -6.05 18.73
N VAL A 220 -3.50 -4.73 18.91
CA VAL A 220 -4.30 -4.06 19.93
C VAL A 220 -5.03 -2.85 19.35
N ASP A 221 -6.09 -2.45 20.04
CA ASP A 221 -6.71 -1.15 19.87
C ASP A 221 -5.68 -0.04 20.12
N HIS A 222 -5.71 0.97 19.27
CA HIS A 222 -4.79 2.08 19.35
C HIS A 222 -5.36 3.32 18.70
N THR A 223 -4.80 4.46 19.07
CA THR A 223 -5.16 5.77 18.49
C THR A 223 -3.94 6.35 17.82
N GLN A 224 -4.07 6.79 16.57
CA GLN A 224 -3.05 7.56 15.87
C GLN A 224 -3.47 9.01 15.70
N THR A 225 -2.63 9.94 16.15
CA THR A 225 -2.77 11.38 15.90
C THR A 225 -1.80 11.82 14.81
N ASN A 226 -2.32 12.38 13.73
CA ASN A 226 -1.59 12.94 12.61
C ASN A 226 -1.69 14.47 12.65
N THR A 227 -0.58 15.18 12.78
CA THR A 227 -0.53 16.65 12.76
C THR A 227 0.35 17.13 11.62
N VAL A 228 -0.19 17.98 10.76
CA VAL A 228 0.53 18.56 9.63
C VAL A 228 0.61 20.07 9.79
N ILE A 229 1.83 20.59 9.68
CA ILE A 229 2.12 22.02 9.69
C ILE A 229 2.48 22.45 8.27
N PHE A 230 1.83 23.49 7.75
CA PHE A 230 2.06 24.00 6.40
C PHE A 230 2.89 25.29 6.40
N ASP A 231 3.64 25.51 5.33
CA ASP A 231 4.29 26.79 5.04
C ASP A 231 3.33 27.82 4.41
N ALA A 232 3.85 29.00 4.07
CA ALA A 232 3.06 30.08 3.46
C ALA A 232 2.50 29.71 2.07
N GLU A 233 3.17 28.79 1.37
CA GLU A 233 2.79 28.26 0.07
C GLU A 233 1.87 27.03 0.16
N GLN A 234 1.42 26.67 1.37
CA GLN A 234 0.58 25.49 1.66
C GLN A 234 1.27 24.15 1.36
N ARG A 235 2.60 24.10 1.49
CA ARG A 235 3.38 22.85 1.42
C ARG A 235 3.63 22.33 2.83
N PRO A 236 3.70 20.99 3.04
CA PRO A 236 4.04 20.43 4.34
C PRO A 236 5.43 20.88 4.79
N LEU A 237 5.53 21.47 5.98
CA LEU A 237 6.79 21.83 6.64
C LEU A 237 7.19 20.76 7.65
N SER A 238 6.22 20.28 8.43
CA SER A 238 6.39 19.18 9.39
C SER A 238 5.15 18.29 9.40
N ILE A 239 5.37 16.99 9.58
CA ILE A 239 4.32 15.99 9.82
C ILE A 239 4.70 15.22 11.07
N ASP A 240 3.87 15.33 12.11
CA ASP A 240 4.03 14.63 13.38
C ASP A 240 2.96 13.55 13.49
N LEU A 241 3.41 12.31 13.59
CA LEU A 241 2.59 11.12 13.75
C LEU A 241 2.84 10.54 15.15
N ALA A 242 1.79 10.26 15.89
CA ALA A 242 1.85 9.67 17.22
C ALA A 242 0.82 8.56 17.36
N ALA A 243 1.27 7.32 17.54
CA ALA A 243 0.43 6.18 17.86
C ALA A 243 0.51 5.88 19.36
N ASP A 244 -0.64 5.91 20.02
CA ASP A 244 -0.81 5.53 21.41
C ASP A 244 -1.54 4.19 21.48
N SER A 245 -0.95 3.25 22.22
CA SER A 245 -1.44 1.88 22.35
C SER A 245 -1.02 1.30 23.69
N SER A 246 -1.66 0.21 24.11
CA SER A 246 -1.19 -0.56 25.27
C SER A 246 0.25 -1.10 25.09
N TRP A 247 0.72 -1.23 23.84
CA TRP A 247 2.08 -1.62 23.50
C TRP A 247 3.12 -0.50 23.72
N THR A 248 2.73 0.77 23.69
CA THR A 248 3.67 1.89 23.75
C THR A 248 4.50 1.85 25.03
N ALA A 249 3.87 1.63 26.19
CA ALA A 249 4.58 1.51 27.47
C ALA A 249 5.46 0.25 27.56
N VAL A 250 5.00 -0.87 27.00
CA VAL A 250 5.77 -2.13 26.98
C VAL A 250 7.03 -1.96 26.14
N LEU A 251 6.91 -1.43 24.92
CA LEU A 251 8.05 -1.18 24.06
C LEU A 251 9.03 -0.20 24.71
N ASP A 252 8.55 0.82 25.42
CA ASP A 252 9.42 1.80 26.09
C ASP A 252 10.35 1.12 27.10
N GLU A 253 9.83 0.21 27.93
CA GLU A 253 10.63 -0.55 28.90
C GLU A 253 11.63 -1.49 28.20
N TYR A 254 11.16 -2.29 27.25
CA TYR A 254 12.00 -3.27 26.56
C TYR A 254 13.11 -2.64 25.72
N CYS A 255 12.83 -1.52 25.06
CA CYS A 255 13.79 -0.87 24.17
C CYS A 255 14.86 -0.07 24.90
N MET A 256 14.67 0.21 26.20
CA MET A 256 15.73 0.76 27.05
C MET A 256 16.69 -0.32 27.56
N ASP A 257 16.18 -1.53 27.81
CA ASP A 257 16.93 -2.59 28.49
C ASP A 257 17.52 -3.66 27.55
N ALA A 258 16.95 -3.83 26.34
CA ALA A 258 17.34 -4.86 25.38
C ALA A 258 17.87 -4.29 24.06
N HIS A 259 18.71 -5.07 23.36
CA HIS A 259 19.22 -4.70 22.05
C HIS A 259 18.05 -4.60 21.03
N PRO A 260 17.92 -3.52 20.24
CA PRO A 260 16.75 -3.28 19.37
C PRO A 260 16.42 -4.41 18.38
N ILE A 261 17.44 -5.10 17.89
CA ILE A 261 17.30 -6.28 17.02
C ILE A 261 16.60 -7.44 17.75
N ALA A 262 16.91 -7.67 19.03
CA ALA A 262 16.28 -8.74 19.81
C ALA A 262 14.79 -8.45 20.03
N VAL A 263 14.43 -7.19 20.32
CA VAL A 263 13.04 -6.74 20.41
C VAL A 263 12.30 -6.95 19.08
N SER A 264 12.92 -6.50 17.98
CA SER A 264 12.36 -6.65 16.63
C SER A 264 12.07 -8.09 16.27
N ILE A 265 12.91 -9.03 16.71
CA ILE A 265 12.72 -10.45 16.44
C ILE A 265 11.65 -11.06 17.36
N LYS A 266 11.66 -10.74 18.65
CA LYS A 266 10.83 -11.43 19.66
C LYS A 266 9.41 -10.88 19.82
N LEU A 267 9.16 -9.59 19.57
CA LEU A 267 7.88 -8.94 19.86
C LEU A 267 7.08 -8.54 18.61
N LEU A 268 7.42 -9.09 17.44
CA LEU A 268 6.85 -8.74 16.12
C LEU A 268 6.99 -7.25 15.75
N ARG A 269 7.79 -6.47 16.48
CA ARG A 269 7.78 -4.99 16.39
C ARG A 269 9.13 -4.39 16.66
N GLY A 270 9.47 -3.35 15.89
CA GLY A 270 10.64 -2.51 16.18
C GLY A 270 10.39 -1.51 17.32
N CYS A 271 11.47 -1.08 17.97
CA CYS A 271 11.49 -0.09 19.04
C CYS A 271 11.08 1.34 18.66
N SER A 272 10.88 1.61 17.37
CA SER A 272 10.70 2.96 16.81
C SER A 272 9.31 3.15 16.19
N SER A 273 8.25 2.77 16.89
CA SER A 273 6.89 2.63 16.33
C SER A 273 5.82 3.52 16.97
N ALA A 274 6.13 4.27 18.03
CA ALA A 274 5.14 5.12 18.70
C ALA A 274 5.07 6.54 18.10
N HIS A 275 6.20 7.13 17.73
CA HIS A 275 6.24 8.48 17.19
C HIS A 275 7.08 8.55 15.92
N GLN A 276 6.63 9.36 14.96
CA GLN A 276 7.40 9.76 13.80
C GLN A 276 7.22 11.25 13.52
N THR A 277 8.33 11.99 13.43
CA THR A 277 8.34 13.36 12.91
C THR A 277 9.03 13.36 11.55
N ARG A 278 8.42 14.01 10.57
CA ARG A 278 9.00 14.26 9.24
C ARG A 278 9.13 15.76 9.05
N SER A 279 10.34 16.23 8.77
CA SER A 279 10.63 17.64 8.51
C SER A 279 11.06 17.83 7.06
N TYR A 280 10.53 18.86 6.40
CA TYR A 280 10.83 19.15 5.00
C TYR A 280 11.63 20.44 4.87
N ARG A 281 12.70 20.37 4.07
CA ARG A 281 13.50 21.53 3.66
C ARG A 281 13.43 21.69 2.16
N TYR A 282 12.72 22.72 1.70
CA TYR A 282 12.62 23.08 0.28
C TYR A 282 13.81 23.95 -0.12
N LEU A 283 14.61 23.47 -1.08
CA LEU A 283 15.72 24.18 -1.70
C LEU A 283 15.33 24.66 -3.11
N ASP A 284 16.22 25.37 -3.79
CA ASP A 284 15.93 25.96 -5.11
C ASP A 284 15.59 24.90 -6.19
N ASP A 285 16.28 23.76 -6.17
CA ASP A 285 16.15 22.66 -7.14
C ASP A 285 15.94 21.27 -6.51
N SER A 286 15.88 21.19 -5.18
CA SER A 286 15.72 19.94 -4.45
C SER A 286 14.81 20.11 -3.23
N VAL A 287 14.38 18.98 -2.67
CA VAL A 287 13.74 18.92 -1.37
C VAL A 287 14.42 17.82 -0.57
N GLU A 288 14.61 18.08 0.70
CA GLU A 288 15.09 17.11 1.68
C GLU A 288 13.98 16.81 2.68
N GLU A 289 13.78 15.52 2.94
CA GLU A 289 12.97 15.01 4.05
C GLU A 289 13.92 14.46 5.12
N ASP A 290 13.77 14.88 6.37
CA ASP A 290 14.34 14.21 7.55
C ASP A 290 13.22 13.51 8.32
N SER A 291 13.28 12.18 8.41
CA SER A 291 12.31 11.37 9.18
C SER A 291 12.96 10.85 10.45
N GLN A 292 12.43 11.22 11.61
CA GLN A 292 12.87 10.75 12.93
C GLN A 292 11.79 9.89 13.56
N ARG A 293 12.16 8.73 14.15
CA ARG A 293 11.22 7.80 14.79
C ARG A 293 11.67 7.40 16.18
N TYR A 294 10.82 7.56 17.19
CA TYR A 294 11.18 7.33 18.59
C TYR A 294 10.02 6.75 19.39
N ASN A 295 10.30 6.27 20.61
CA ASN A 295 9.33 5.58 21.46
C ASN A 295 8.71 6.44 22.59
N GLY A 296 8.99 7.75 22.62
CA GLY A 296 8.42 8.70 23.59
C GLY A 296 9.35 9.06 24.76
N SER A 297 10.23 8.16 25.20
CA SER A 297 11.09 8.39 26.39
C SER A 297 12.59 8.59 26.09
N THR A 298 13.14 7.96 25.05
CA THR A 298 14.54 8.06 24.66
C THR A 298 14.73 7.90 23.15
N SER A 299 15.82 8.45 22.62
CA SER A 299 16.30 8.18 21.25
C SER A 299 16.83 6.76 21.17
N ALA A 300 15.96 5.76 21.28
CA ALA A 300 16.31 4.36 21.08
C ALA A 300 16.72 4.18 19.61
N ASP A 301 18.03 4.03 19.35
CA ASP A 301 18.67 3.80 18.04
C ASP A 301 17.77 4.13 16.84
N LEU A 302 17.58 5.44 16.66
CA LEU A 302 16.62 6.01 15.74
C LEU A 302 17.01 5.59 14.31
N TYR A 303 16.17 4.81 13.64
CA TYR A 303 16.18 4.75 12.18
C TYR A 303 15.73 6.11 11.65
N THR A 304 16.65 7.08 11.70
CA THR A 304 16.54 8.32 10.94
C THR A 304 16.79 7.96 9.49
N ASN A 305 15.92 8.39 8.59
CA ASN A 305 16.17 8.26 7.17
C ASN A 305 16.01 9.64 6.55
N THR A 306 16.93 9.99 5.67
CA THR A 306 16.84 11.18 4.85
C THR A 306 16.59 10.78 3.41
N ALA A 307 15.61 11.43 2.79
CA ALA A 307 15.40 11.37 1.34
C ALA A 307 15.82 12.70 0.70
N THR A 308 16.68 12.64 -0.31
CA THR A 308 17.13 13.81 -1.08
C THR A 308 16.78 13.62 -2.54
N ARG A 309 16.01 14.55 -3.10
CA ARG A 309 15.72 14.59 -4.54
C ARG A 309 16.83 15.33 -5.30
N LEU A 310 17.42 14.65 -6.28
CA LEU A 310 18.34 15.22 -7.27
C LEU A 310 17.67 15.25 -8.65
N ALA A 311 18.37 15.82 -9.63
CA ALA A 311 17.84 15.96 -10.99
C ALA A 311 17.58 14.63 -11.72
N ASP A 312 18.34 13.57 -11.40
CA ASP A 312 18.29 12.26 -12.06
C ASP A 312 17.90 11.11 -11.12
N ARG A 313 17.75 11.35 -9.82
CA ARG A 313 17.47 10.31 -8.82
C ARG A 313 16.92 10.87 -7.51
N VAL A 314 16.37 9.98 -6.68
CA VAL A 314 16.21 10.22 -5.24
C VAL A 314 17.17 9.31 -4.48
N ILE A 315 17.90 9.88 -3.51
CA ILE A 315 18.77 9.13 -2.60
C ILE A 315 18.05 9.00 -1.26
N VAL A 316 17.93 7.78 -0.75
CA VAL A 316 17.40 7.47 0.58
C VAL A 316 18.49 6.82 1.40
N HIS A 317 18.86 7.42 2.52
CA HIS A 317 19.93 6.91 3.38
C HIS A 317 19.56 6.99 4.87
N PRO A 318 20.14 6.13 5.72
CA PRO A 318 19.99 6.28 7.16
C PRO A 318 20.79 7.50 7.65
N GLY A 319 20.32 8.15 8.72
CA GLY A 319 20.89 9.36 9.28
C GLY A 319 20.12 10.64 8.96
N ALA A 320 20.53 11.73 9.60
CA ALA A 320 20.03 13.08 9.34
C ALA A 320 20.65 13.67 8.07
N ALA A 321 19.98 14.67 7.48
CA ALA A 321 20.39 15.28 6.20
C ALA A 321 21.83 15.81 6.21
N ASP A 322 22.30 16.37 7.34
CA ASP A 322 23.66 16.91 7.47
C ASP A 322 24.76 15.83 7.47
N ALA A 323 24.41 14.57 7.70
CA ALA A 323 25.36 13.46 7.75
C ALA A 323 25.74 12.95 6.35
N GLY A 324 24.87 13.18 5.35
CA GLY A 324 25.02 12.68 3.98
C GLY A 324 24.83 11.16 3.84
N PRO A 325 24.74 10.63 2.61
CA PRO A 325 24.42 9.21 2.38
C PRO A 325 25.52 8.24 2.80
N GLU A 326 26.76 8.71 2.90
CA GLU A 326 27.92 7.93 3.32
C GLU A 326 28.04 7.80 4.85
N SER A 327 27.09 8.33 5.64
CA SER A 327 27.05 8.13 7.09
C SER A 327 26.59 6.74 7.51
N GLY A 328 25.88 6.02 6.62
CA GLY A 328 25.40 4.66 6.84
C GLY A 328 26.31 3.59 6.24
N SER A 329 26.00 2.32 6.50
CA SER A 329 26.63 1.19 5.82
C SER A 329 26.12 0.94 4.41
N TYR A 330 24.94 1.49 4.10
CA TYR A 330 24.38 1.49 2.76
C TYR A 330 23.40 2.65 2.58
N TYR A 331 23.07 2.96 1.32
CA TYR A 331 21.97 3.83 0.94
C TYR A 331 21.31 3.33 -0.35
N TYR A 332 20.08 3.76 -0.61
CA TYR A 332 19.34 3.45 -1.82
C TYR A 332 19.32 4.65 -2.77
N SER A 333 19.49 4.39 -4.06
CA SER A 333 19.31 5.36 -5.14
C SER A 333 18.20 4.89 -6.08
N TYR A 334 17.19 5.72 -6.25
CA TYR A 334 16.09 5.50 -7.18
C TYR A 334 16.34 6.36 -8.43
N LEU A 335 16.76 5.72 -9.52
CA LEU A 335 17.15 6.41 -10.76
C LEU A 335 15.93 6.73 -11.62
N PHE A 336 15.93 7.88 -12.29
CA PHE A 336 14.84 8.34 -13.15
C PHE A 336 15.23 8.42 -14.62
N ASN A 337 14.25 8.19 -15.49
CA ASN A 337 14.35 8.59 -16.89
C ASN A 337 13.96 10.07 -17.08
N ALA A 338 14.08 10.58 -18.31
CA ALA A 338 13.74 11.97 -18.66
C ALA A 338 12.25 12.32 -18.48
N SER A 339 11.37 11.33 -18.29
CA SER A 339 9.95 11.50 -17.98
C SER A 339 9.67 11.36 -16.48
N GLU A 340 10.71 11.41 -15.64
CA GLU A 340 10.63 11.29 -14.18
C GLU A 340 10.07 9.95 -13.68
N GLN A 341 10.22 8.89 -14.47
CA GLN A 341 9.79 7.54 -14.09
C GLN A 341 10.97 6.77 -13.50
N VAL A 342 10.75 6.09 -12.38
CA VAL A 342 11.78 5.26 -11.73
C VAL A 342 12.14 4.09 -12.63
N THR A 343 13.43 3.94 -12.95
CA THR A 343 13.94 2.87 -13.80
C THR A 343 14.72 1.82 -13.04
N ALA A 344 15.25 2.16 -11.86
CA ALA A 344 15.99 1.21 -11.03
C ALA A 344 16.02 1.65 -9.56
N MET A 345 16.07 0.66 -8.67
CA MET A 345 16.46 0.81 -7.27
C MET A 345 17.84 0.19 -7.09
N VAL A 346 18.83 1.01 -6.72
CA VAL A 346 20.22 0.60 -6.53
C VAL A 346 20.60 0.72 -5.06
N ARG A 347 21.05 -0.37 -4.44
CA ARG A 347 21.70 -0.33 -3.12
C ARG A 347 23.19 -0.07 -3.33
N SER A 348 23.70 0.99 -2.71
CA SER A 348 25.13 1.23 -2.60
C SER A 348 25.55 0.90 -1.17
N SER A 349 26.67 0.22 -0.98
CA SER A 349 27.24 -0.09 0.34
C SER A 349 28.76 -0.02 0.29
N TYR A 350 29.38 0.35 1.42
CA TYR A 350 30.84 0.25 1.53
C TYR A 350 31.29 -1.22 1.41
N GLY A 351 32.56 -1.44 1.08
CA GLY A 351 33.15 -2.77 0.96
C GLY A 351 33.50 -3.45 2.30
N GLU A 352 34.38 -4.45 2.28
CA GLU A 352 34.77 -5.20 3.48
C GLU A 352 35.52 -4.35 4.50
N ASP A 353 36.17 -3.27 4.04
CA ASP A 353 36.98 -2.40 4.88
C ASP A 353 36.17 -1.39 5.71
N GLY A 354 34.86 -1.24 5.42
CA GLY A 354 33.98 -0.32 6.13
C GLY A 354 34.17 1.15 5.77
N ILE A 355 34.83 1.45 4.65
CA ILE A 355 35.18 2.81 4.25
C ILE A 355 34.55 3.11 2.88
N TRP A 356 33.87 4.24 2.75
CA TRP A 356 33.34 4.69 1.47
C TRP A 356 34.43 5.26 0.55
N GLY A 357 34.23 5.11 -0.76
CA GLY A 357 35.09 5.63 -1.80
C GLY A 357 36.29 4.73 -2.13
N THR A 358 36.24 3.46 -1.73
CA THR A 358 37.27 2.45 -1.99
C THR A 358 36.86 1.52 -3.14
N GLU A 359 37.80 0.71 -3.63
CA GLU A 359 37.56 -0.17 -4.80
C GLU A 359 36.55 -1.30 -4.52
N ASP A 360 36.39 -1.66 -3.25
CA ASP A 360 35.52 -2.75 -2.80
C ASP A 360 34.07 -2.32 -2.51
N ASP A 361 33.75 -1.02 -2.64
CA ASP A 361 32.38 -0.51 -2.61
C ASP A 361 31.49 -1.24 -3.61
N GLN A 362 30.28 -1.60 -3.17
CA GLN A 362 29.33 -2.36 -3.96
C GLN A 362 28.15 -1.50 -4.41
N HIS A 363 27.74 -1.68 -5.65
CA HIS A 363 26.51 -1.12 -6.21
C HIS A 363 25.68 -2.26 -6.80
N GLU A 364 24.58 -2.58 -6.14
CA GLU A 364 23.69 -3.67 -6.50
C GLU A 364 22.35 -3.10 -6.96
N THR A 365 21.97 -3.32 -8.22
CA THR A 365 20.60 -3.08 -8.66
C THR A 365 19.72 -4.13 -8.01
N LEU A 366 18.78 -3.72 -7.16
CA LEU A 366 17.82 -4.62 -6.54
C LEU A 366 16.61 -4.84 -7.45
N ASP A 367 16.02 -3.73 -7.90
CA ASP A 367 14.88 -3.74 -8.82
C ASP A 367 15.20 -2.94 -10.08
N SER A 368 14.64 -3.40 -11.20
CA SER A 368 14.67 -2.75 -12.51
C SER A 368 13.27 -2.62 -13.08
N TYR A 369 12.98 -1.45 -13.66
CA TYR A 369 11.66 -1.11 -14.19
C TYR A 369 11.80 -0.70 -15.65
N HIS A 370 11.06 -1.38 -16.51
CA HIS A 370 11.06 -1.15 -17.95
C HIS A 370 9.74 -0.57 -18.40
N TYR A 371 9.81 0.39 -19.31
CA TYR A 371 8.65 1.07 -19.88
C TYR A 371 8.60 0.84 -21.39
N ASP A 372 7.39 0.69 -21.91
CA ASP A 372 7.18 0.61 -23.35
C ASP A 372 7.37 1.97 -24.04
N HIS A 373 7.27 1.99 -25.37
CA HIS A 373 7.47 3.22 -26.15
C HIS A 373 6.43 4.32 -25.88
N ASN A 374 5.32 4.01 -25.20
CA ASN A 374 4.30 4.96 -24.77
C ASN A 374 4.53 5.42 -23.32
N GLY A 375 5.62 5.00 -22.67
CA GLY A 375 5.94 5.34 -21.29
C GLY A 375 5.14 4.55 -20.25
N ARG A 376 4.55 3.40 -20.61
CA ARG A 376 3.79 2.55 -19.66
C ARG A 376 4.68 1.46 -19.11
N LEU A 377 4.58 1.15 -17.81
CA LEU A 377 5.36 0.08 -17.18
C LEU A 377 5.08 -1.25 -17.90
N SER A 378 6.10 -1.88 -18.46
CA SER A 378 5.99 -3.14 -19.20
C SER A 378 6.53 -4.32 -18.41
N GLU A 379 7.62 -4.14 -17.68
CA GLU A 379 8.26 -5.22 -16.90
C GLU A 379 8.86 -4.69 -15.60
N VAL A 380 8.82 -5.52 -14.56
CA VAL A 380 9.56 -5.37 -13.31
C VAL A 380 10.44 -6.60 -13.15
N GLY A 381 11.71 -6.41 -12.80
CA GLY A 381 12.64 -7.52 -12.65
C GLY A 381 13.80 -7.24 -11.72
N ASP A 382 14.50 -8.32 -11.38
CA ASP A 382 15.75 -8.31 -10.61
C ASP A 382 16.92 -8.49 -11.60
N PRO A 383 18.18 -8.35 -11.17
CA PRO A 383 19.31 -8.69 -12.01
C PRO A 383 19.18 -10.09 -12.63
N GLY A 384 18.94 -10.12 -13.95
CA GLY A 384 18.86 -11.37 -14.72
C GLY A 384 17.53 -12.11 -14.68
N SER A 385 16.47 -11.56 -14.08
CA SER A 385 15.15 -12.21 -14.08
C SER A 385 13.99 -11.20 -14.15
N ILE A 386 12.82 -11.66 -14.62
CA ILE A 386 11.60 -10.85 -14.68
C ILE A 386 10.65 -11.39 -13.62
N ALA A 387 10.14 -10.50 -12.76
CA ALA A 387 9.17 -10.81 -11.73
C ALA A 387 7.73 -10.52 -12.20
N LEU A 388 7.51 -9.36 -12.84
CA LEU A 388 6.18 -8.96 -13.33
C LEU A 388 6.22 -8.55 -14.79
N ARG A 389 5.17 -8.91 -15.53
CA ARG A 389 4.93 -8.42 -16.90
C ARG A 389 3.56 -7.79 -17.04
N TYR A 390 3.53 -6.65 -17.71
CA TYR A 390 2.32 -5.88 -17.99
C TYR A 390 2.06 -5.87 -19.49
N SER A 391 0.80 -6.11 -19.86
CA SER A 391 0.34 -6.01 -21.24
C SER A 391 -0.84 -5.07 -21.33
N TYR A 392 -0.95 -4.37 -22.45
CA TYR A 392 -1.96 -3.35 -22.67
C TYR A 392 -2.73 -3.58 -23.98
N TYR A 393 -3.93 -3.03 -24.06
CA TYR A 393 -4.65 -2.86 -25.32
C TYR A 393 -4.04 -1.71 -26.14
N ASP A 394 -4.38 -1.67 -27.43
CA ASP A 394 -3.95 -0.62 -28.37
C ASP A 394 -4.40 0.78 -27.93
N ASP A 395 -5.49 0.88 -27.16
CA ASP A 395 -6.04 2.13 -26.64
C ASP A 395 -5.37 2.64 -25.35
N GLY A 396 -4.31 1.98 -24.89
CA GLY A 396 -3.59 2.40 -23.69
C GLY A 396 -3.85 1.54 -22.46
N LYS A 397 -5.01 0.88 -22.37
CA LYS A 397 -5.52 0.32 -21.11
C LYS A 397 -4.84 -0.98 -20.70
N LEU A 398 -4.66 -1.17 -19.40
CA LEU A 398 -4.07 -2.39 -18.83
C LEU A 398 -4.94 -3.58 -19.19
N LYS A 399 -4.35 -4.59 -19.83
CA LYS A 399 -5.03 -5.81 -20.27
C LYS A 399 -4.73 -6.98 -19.34
N GLN A 400 -3.48 -7.11 -18.94
CA GLN A 400 -3.00 -8.28 -18.22
C GLN A 400 -1.76 -7.96 -17.38
N VAL A 401 -1.68 -8.56 -16.21
CA VAL A 401 -0.49 -8.61 -15.36
C VAL A 401 -0.17 -10.07 -15.10
N ASP A 402 1.07 -10.48 -15.39
CA ASP A 402 1.58 -11.82 -15.10
C ASP A 402 2.67 -11.72 -14.02
N ASP A 403 2.48 -12.47 -12.94
CA ASP A 403 3.52 -12.82 -11.97
C ASP A 403 4.33 -13.97 -12.55
N VAL A 404 5.53 -13.64 -13.01
CA VAL A 404 6.40 -14.53 -13.77
C VAL A 404 7.23 -15.37 -12.83
N ALA A 405 7.52 -16.58 -13.25
CA ALA A 405 8.58 -17.35 -12.62
C ALA A 405 9.66 -17.80 -13.57
N SER A 406 10.82 -17.99 -12.96
CA SER A 406 12.07 -18.24 -13.63
C SER A 406 12.17 -19.61 -14.31
N ASP A 407 11.35 -20.59 -13.94
CA ASP A 407 11.43 -22.00 -14.37
C ASP A 407 10.31 -22.46 -15.32
N SER A 408 9.32 -21.60 -15.62
CA SER A 408 8.11 -22.00 -16.37
C SER A 408 7.59 -20.90 -17.31
N ASN A 409 6.98 -21.33 -18.42
CA ASN A 409 6.25 -20.43 -19.33
C ASN A 409 4.84 -20.07 -18.82
N VAL A 410 4.37 -20.71 -17.74
CA VAL A 410 3.09 -20.43 -17.11
C VAL A 410 3.34 -19.58 -15.87
N PRO A 411 2.72 -18.39 -15.78
CA PRO A 411 2.93 -17.49 -14.63
C PRO A 411 2.36 -18.09 -13.34
N TRP A 412 2.88 -17.65 -12.19
CA TRP A 412 2.39 -18.03 -10.86
C TRP A 412 0.97 -17.51 -10.66
N GLU A 413 0.76 -16.28 -11.10
CA GLU A 413 -0.52 -15.59 -11.07
C GLU A 413 -0.70 -14.79 -12.36
N ARG A 414 -1.94 -14.75 -12.84
CA ARG A 414 -2.35 -13.93 -13.97
C ARG A 414 -3.59 -13.14 -13.61
N THR A 415 -3.50 -11.83 -13.72
CA THR A 415 -4.65 -10.93 -13.61
C THR A 415 -5.03 -10.41 -14.99
N LEU A 416 -6.29 -10.62 -15.38
CA LEU A 416 -6.86 -10.18 -16.64
C LEU A 416 -7.87 -9.06 -16.39
N VAL A 417 -7.80 -7.99 -17.18
CA VAL A 417 -8.71 -6.85 -17.11
C VAL A 417 -9.45 -6.68 -18.44
N SER A 418 -10.76 -6.52 -18.35
CA SER A 418 -11.63 -6.25 -19.50
C SER A 418 -12.46 -5.00 -19.25
N TYR A 419 -12.83 -4.32 -20.35
CA TYR A 419 -13.48 -3.02 -20.32
C TYR A 419 -14.80 -3.02 -21.08
N ARG A 420 -15.74 -2.20 -20.64
CA ARG A 420 -17.00 -1.92 -21.32
C ARG A 420 -17.13 -0.41 -21.44
N GLN A 421 -17.24 0.10 -22.68
CA GLN A 421 -17.30 1.54 -22.95
C GLN A 421 -16.13 2.34 -22.34
N GLY A 422 -14.96 1.70 -22.25
CA GLY A 422 -13.75 2.33 -21.72
C GLY A 422 -13.59 2.31 -20.21
N ALA A 423 -14.59 1.89 -19.43
CA ALA A 423 -14.46 1.67 -18.00
C ALA A 423 -14.18 0.17 -17.70
N PRO A 424 -13.46 -0.17 -16.61
CA PRO A 424 -13.31 -1.55 -16.16
C PRO A 424 -14.66 -2.24 -16.05
N ALA A 425 -14.77 -3.47 -16.54
CA ALA A 425 -16.00 -4.26 -16.55
C ALA A 425 -15.85 -5.56 -15.79
N LYS A 426 -14.69 -6.21 -15.90
CA LYS A 426 -14.39 -7.45 -15.19
C LYS A 426 -12.90 -7.63 -15.03
N ILE A 427 -12.50 -8.03 -13.83
CA ILE A 427 -11.14 -8.46 -13.48
C ILE A 427 -11.19 -9.94 -13.09
N THR A 428 -10.22 -10.72 -13.54
CA THR A 428 -10.10 -12.15 -13.25
C THR A 428 -8.69 -12.47 -12.81
N VAL A 429 -8.55 -13.00 -11.60
CA VAL A 429 -7.26 -13.48 -11.06
C VAL A 429 -7.22 -14.99 -11.18
N GLN A 430 -6.15 -15.49 -11.76
CA GLN A 430 -5.90 -16.91 -11.97
C GLN A 430 -4.59 -17.29 -11.29
N LYS A 431 -4.58 -18.38 -10.53
CA LYS A 431 -3.37 -18.91 -9.91
C LYS A 431 -2.97 -20.22 -10.57
N ARG A 432 -1.67 -20.44 -10.65
CA ARG A 432 -1.09 -21.66 -11.19
C ARG A 432 -1.45 -22.88 -10.34
N LYS A 433 -1.70 -24.01 -11.00
CA LYS A 433 -1.91 -25.35 -10.43
C LYS A 433 -1.01 -26.36 -11.17
N GLY A 434 -0.66 -27.45 -10.50
CA GLY A 434 0.19 -28.52 -11.04
C GLY A 434 1.65 -28.39 -10.61
N ASP A 435 2.48 -29.32 -11.09
CA ASP A 435 3.92 -29.37 -10.84
C ASP A 435 4.70 -29.58 -12.14
N GLU A 436 6.03 -29.65 -12.04
CA GLU A 436 6.93 -29.83 -13.19
C GLU A 436 6.71 -31.16 -13.94
N ASN A 437 6.13 -32.17 -13.30
CA ASN A 437 5.92 -33.50 -13.87
C ASN A 437 4.58 -33.61 -14.61
N GLU A 438 3.53 -33.00 -14.07
CA GLU A 438 2.17 -33.01 -14.64
C GLU A 438 1.90 -31.84 -15.59
N GLY A 439 2.73 -30.79 -15.51
CA GLY A 439 2.58 -29.55 -16.23
C GLY A 439 1.74 -28.53 -15.46
N TYR A 440 1.92 -27.25 -15.81
CA TYR A 440 1.24 -26.14 -15.14
C TYR A 440 0.01 -25.68 -15.91
N GLU A 441 -1.07 -25.40 -15.19
CA GLU A 441 -2.29 -24.77 -15.71
C GLU A 441 -2.71 -23.57 -14.85
N LEU A 442 -3.51 -22.66 -15.42
CA LEU A 442 -4.06 -21.51 -14.72
C LEU A 442 -5.51 -21.79 -14.31
N GLN A 443 -5.76 -21.74 -13.00
CA GLN A 443 -7.09 -21.91 -12.43
C GLN A 443 -7.63 -20.57 -11.95
N THR A 444 -8.88 -20.27 -12.29
CA THR A 444 -9.54 -19.04 -11.83
C THR A 444 -9.76 -19.08 -10.32
N ARG A 445 -9.39 -18.01 -9.61
CA ARG A 445 -9.53 -17.86 -8.16
C ARG A 445 -10.47 -16.73 -7.78
N ILE A 446 -10.39 -15.61 -8.50
CA ILE A 446 -11.20 -14.44 -8.21
C ILE A 446 -11.79 -13.94 -9.52
N VAL A 447 -13.08 -13.61 -9.49
CA VAL A 447 -13.73 -12.86 -10.55
C VAL A 447 -14.42 -11.66 -9.92
N MET A 448 -14.02 -10.45 -10.29
CA MET A 448 -14.69 -9.22 -9.85
C MET A 448 -15.35 -8.54 -11.05
N GLU A 449 -16.62 -8.20 -10.93
CA GLU A 449 -17.41 -7.51 -11.94
C GLU A 449 -17.70 -6.06 -11.55
N PHE A 450 -17.64 -5.18 -12.53
CA PHE A 450 -17.81 -3.74 -12.39
C PHE A 450 -19.05 -3.28 -13.16
N ALA A 451 -19.84 -2.43 -12.53
CA ALA A 451 -21.01 -1.78 -13.12
C ALA A 451 -20.69 -0.31 -13.46
N PRO A 452 -21.34 0.29 -14.47
CA PRO A 452 -21.21 1.72 -14.71
C PRO A 452 -21.58 2.50 -13.45
N SER A 453 -20.80 3.53 -13.13
CA SER A 453 -21.04 4.38 -11.98
C SER A 453 -21.37 5.79 -12.44
N GLU A 454 -22.39 6.40 -11.83
CA GLU A 454 -22.69 7.83 -11.99
C GLU A 454 -21.64 8.70 -11.30
N GLU A 455 -20.90 8.11 -10.37
CA GLU A 455 -19.78 8.73 -9.69
C GLU A 455 -18.49 8.58 -10.50
N ASN A 456 -17.65 9.61 -10.47
CA ASN A 456 -16.31 9.54 -11.01
C ASN A 456 -15.34 8.96 -9.97
N TRP A 457 -14.75 7.80 -10.25
CA TRP A 457 -13.74 7.18 -9.39
C TRP A 457 -12.36 7.54 -9.95
N PRO A 458 -11.49 8.22 -9.15
CA PRO A 458 -10.16 8.60 -9.61
C PRO A 458 -9.25 7.37 -9.82
N GLU A 459 -9.54 6.29 -9.09
CA GLU A 459 -8.77 5.04 -9.12
C GLU A 459 -9.70 3.81 -9.15
N LEU A 460 -9.12 2.67 -9.51
CA LEU A 460 -9.82 1.39 -9.46
C LEU A 460 -9.99 0.96 -7.99
N PHE A 461 -11.19 1.13 -7.46
CA PHE A 461 -11.53 0.60 -6.14
C PHE A 461 -11.60 -0.94 -6.15
N SER A 462 -10.86 -1.58 -5.24
CA SER A 462 -11.08 -2.98 -4.86
C SER A 462 -10.67 -3.18 -3.39
N PRO A 463 -11.55 -3.71 -2.52
CA PRO A 463 -11.19 -4.02 -1.14
C PRO A 463 -10.50 -5.39 -1.00
N VAL A 464 -10.19 -6.03 -2.12
CA VAL A 464 -9.47 -7.30 -2.23
C VAL A 464 -8.23 -7.06 -3.11
N PRO A 465 -7.05 -7.60 -2.77
CA PRO A 465 -5.88 -7.49 -3.62
C PRO A 465 -6.12 -8.25 -4.94
N LEU A 466 -6.18 -7.51 -6.05
CA LEU A 466 -6.39 -8.06 -7.40
C LEU A 466 -5.11 -8.07 -8.25
N PHE A 467 -4.10 -7.34 -7.81
CA PHE A 467 -2.82 -7.20 -8.49
C PHE A 467 -1.71 -7.53 -7.50
N PRO A 468 -0.58 -8.09 -7.96
CA PRO A 468 0.62 -8.15 -7.16
C PRO A 468 1.09 -6.73 -6.81
N GLU A 469 1.17 -6.42 -5.51
CA GLU A 469 1.56 -5.08 -5.03
C GLU A 469 3.08 -4.96 -4.77
N TYR A 470 3.80 -6.09 -4.73
CA TYR A 470 5.22 -6.10 -4.46
C TYR A 470 6.02 -5.55 -5.64
N ARG A 471 7.08 -4.78 -5.33
CA ARG A 471 8.05 -4.24 -6.30
C ARG A 471 7.44 -3.35 -7.41
N THR A 472 6.29 -2.74 -7.16
CA THR A 472 5.82 -1.65 -8.03
C THR A 472 6.77 -0.45 -7.90
N PRO A 473 7.11 0.23 -9.01
CA PRO A 473 8.01 1.37 -8.94
C PRO A 473 7.36 2.49 -8.11
N PRO A 474 8.01 2.99 -7.04
CA PRO A 474 7.46 4.07 -6.26
C PRO A 474 7.44 5.36 -7.09
N SER A 475 6.44 6.23 -6.90
CA SER A 475 6.51 7.57 -7.47
C SER A 475 7.52 8.43 -6.70
N ILE A 476 7.94 9.55 -7.29
CA ILE A 476 8.79 10.52 -6.59
C ILE A 476 8.09 11.02 -5.32
N ASP A 477 6.77 11.22 -5.36
CA ASP A 477 6.00 11.64 -4.19
C ASP A 477 5.98 10.57 -3.10
N ASP A 478 5.98 9.28 -3.47
CA ASP A 478 6.05 8.17 -2.52
C ASP A 478 7.43 8.07 -1.88
N LEU A 479 8.49 8.29 -2.67
CA LEU A 479 9.87 8.30 -2.20
C LEU A 479 10.16 9.49 -1.28
N MET A 480 9.62 10.65 -1.62
CA MET A 480 9.72 11.86 -0.81
C MET A 480 8.63 11.96 0.26
N ARG A 481 7.71 10.99 0.30
CA ARG A 481 6.60 10.83 1.26
C ARG A 481 5.75 12.08 1.49
N PHE A 482 5.60 12.89 0.44
CA PHE A 482 4.89 14.18 0.48
C PHE A 482 3.39 14.02 0.74
N GLN A 483 2.84 12.85 0.45
CA GLN A 483 1.40 12.63 0.42
C GLN A 483 0.96 11.69 1.54
N PRO A 484 -0.28 11.88 2.06
CA PRO A 484 -1.03 10.80 2.69
C PRO A 484 -1.07 9.55 1.80
N ILE A 485 -1.31 8.37 2.38
CA ILE A 485 -1.60 7.12 1.66
C ILE A 485 -2.66 7.41 0.59
N ARG A 486 -2.35 7.03 -0.66
CA ARG A 486 -3.27 7.09 -1.80
C ARG A 486 -4.24 5.93 -1.76
#